data_AF-A0A0E3VS65-F1
#
_entry.id   AF-A0A0E3VS65-F1
#
_cell.length_a   1.000
_cell.length_b   1.000
_cell.length_c   1.000
_cell.angle_alpha   90.00
_cell.angle_beta   90.00
_cell.angle_gamma   90.00
#
_symmetry.space_group_name_H-M   'P 1'
#
loop_
_entity.id
_entity.type
_entity.pdbx_description
1 polymer ?
#
loop_
_entity_poly.entity_id
_entity_poly.type
_entity_poly.pdbx_seq_one_letter_code
_entity_poly.pdbx_strand_id
1 'polypeptide(L)'
;MLSKGEPVKNARDLCRNGKIAVEKWFRTARHFFEVYRCKLVKGAKRTKRREKRRLKVLKRRSLQEYKKQSFHLALRSKPARAKAQRLFLSWSATLLSILVMFAFLLFTTQTNNWKASEVNLAAAQIIGAALALVLSLSIIPAQRAAELFSMAILRLYAKDNALLAAFVVLVGTTMISLLLGSNFLTFDSYARVSIAIQFLLIGISFDALRRFYTRTLDLLIPQSAIELVIRECNAQIWQANANADRLIQLDDAAGASLQSRSWIRATIITKSGVPRSLKYWTSQLEEFAHRFVARKDTSAVDGIVAALVDIGGRYVEGRRDSVILHLDADNLFAGHLSDIEDVLNPIYESIQLIISDAIGSANERIVRNAIVQQGTLARLAVSVTSKDGSGLQSAPLAFAAAYYLDKSVRAAEKALMIDAVLAGIERLQALLLTRDVSVRTNEMKTQVQEALFELAVASYRQSDSHIVPYRSVSGMLRCMAHQIESGEFSETDFKGMLAQVAQLLPHEIRMDLGNRRQLMTFPPYSLGFEHSIPMLLQSVAAKVHVDNDRSWVDPFSDFLDASEEIRHHYRSICRVTFGDALLRKWIVESLLACVKVHLHLIKNPIEGTEEFLAPIRARRS
;
A
#
# COMPACT_ATOMS: atom_id res chain seq x y z
N MET A 1 24.64 26.31 10.48
CA MET A 1 23.47 27.17 10.76
C MET A 1 22.86 27.64 9.45
N LEU A 2 21.77 27.02 8.99
CA LEU A 2 20.96 27.48 7.84
C LEU A 2 19.49 27.31 8.21
N SER A 3 18.76 28.43 8.14
CA SER A 3 17.38 28.61 8.57
C SER A 3 16.40 27.77 7.75
N LYS A 4 15.68 26.85 8.43
CA LYS A 4 14.46 26.20 7.92
C LYS A 4 13.28 27.12 8.23
N GLY A 5 12.80 27.86 7.24
CA GLY A 5 11.64 28.74 7.36
C GLY A 5 10.59 28.52 6.26
N GLU A 6 9.43 27.99 6.67
CA GLU A 6 8.08 28.23 6.13
C GLU A 6 7.70 27.83 4.68
N PRO A 7 7.34 26.55 4.44
CA PRO A 7 6.40 26.17 3.37
C PRO A 7 4.95 25.92 3.86
N VAL A 8 4.70 25.81 5.18
CA VAL A 8 3.42 25.35 5.73
C VAL A 8 2.33 26.43 5.79
N LYS A 9 2.69 27.72 5.97
CA LYS A 9 1.69 28.83 6.02
C LYS A 9 0.97 29.02 4.68
N ASN A 10 1.70 28.95 3.56
CA ASN A 10 1.13 29.17 2.23
C ASN A 10 0.09 28.11 1.81
N ALA A 11 0.20 26.86 2.29
CA ALA A 11 -0.78 25.82 1.99
C ALA A 11 -2.09 25.98 2.78
N ARG A 12 -2.00 26.41 4.06
CA ARG A 12 -3.19 26.70 4.88
C ARG A 12 -3.97 27.89 4.34
N ASP A 13 -3.29 28.94 3.89
CA ASP A 13 -3.95 30.13 3.32
C ASP A 13 -4.61 29.83 1.96
N LEU A 14 -4.02 28.95 1.14
CA LEU A 14 -4.64 28.48 -0.11
C LEU A 14 -5.93 27.67 0.15
N CYS A 15 -5.90 26.74 1.12
CA CYS A 15 -7.09 25.98 1.51
C CYS A 15 -8.18 26.85 2.13
N ARG A 16 -7.81 27.84 2.95
CA ARG A 16 -8.74 28.78 3.59
C ARG A 16 -9.45 29.65 2.55
N ASN A 17 -8.71 30.16 1.57
CA ASN A 17 -9.28 30.96 0.48
C ASN A 17 -10.19 30.14 -0.47
N GLY A 18 -9.83 28.88 -0.73
CA GLY A 18 -10.70 27.95 -1.48
C GLY A 18 -12.02 27.66 -0.75
N LYS A 19 -11.96 27.43 0.56
CA LYS A 19 -13.15 27.18 1.40
C LYS A 19 -14.08 28.40 1.45
N ILE A 20 -13.53 29.60 1.62
CA ILE A 20 -14.28 30.87 1.62
C ILE A 20 -14.97 31.11 0.26
N ALA A 21 -14.30 30.81 -0.86
CA ALA A 21 -14.87 30.97 -2.20
C ALA A 21 -16.07 30.02 -2.44
N VAL A 22 -15.96 28.76 -2.00
CA VAL A 22 -17.05 27.77 -2.10
C VAL A 22 -18.22 28.16 -1.20
N GLU A 23 -17.96 28.62 0.02
CA GLU A 23 -19.00 29.06 0.96
C GLU A 23 -19.75 30.30 0.44
N LYS A 24 -19.03 31.27 -0.15
CA LYS A 24 -19.62 32.47 -0.74
C LYS A 24 -20.48 32.13 -1.96
N TRP A 25 -20.11 31.10 -2.72
CA TRP A 25 -20.90 30.57 -3.84
C TRP A 25 -22.18 29.87 -3.37
N PHE A 26 -22.10 29.05 -2.33
CA PHE A 26 -23.29 28.41 -1.73
C PHE A 26 -24.25 29.43 -1.14
N ARG A 27 -23.76 30.50 -0.47
CA ARG A 27 -24.61 31.57 0.06
C ARG A 27 -25.31 32.36 -1.05
N THR A 28 -24.61 32.72 -2.13
CA THR A 28 -25.26 33.40 -3.27
C THR A 28 -26.27 32.48 -3.96
N ALA A 29 -25.96 31.20 -4.15
CA ALA A 29 -26.90 30.23 -4.72
C ALA A 29 -28.17 30.08 -3.87
N ARG A 30 -28.04 30.01 -2.54
CA ARG A 30 -29.16 29.89 -1.59
C ARG A 30 -30.04 31.15 -1.59
N HIS A 31 -29.43 32.33 -1.57
CA HIS A 31 -30.15 33.61 -1.63
C HIS A 31 -30.88 33.79 -2.96
N PHE A 32 -30.30 33.33 -4.08
CA PHE A 32 -30.98 33.32 -5.37
C PHE A 32 -32.16 32.34 -5.40
N PHE A 33 -32.02 31.17 -4.78
CA PHE A 33 -33.08 30.18 -4.69
C PHE A 33 -34.27 30.67 -3.87
N GLU A 34 -34.02 31.37 -2.76
CA GLU A 34 -35.08 31.99 -1.94
C GLU A 34 -35.80 33.15 -2.63
N VAL A 35 -35.06 34.01 -3.35
CA VAL A 35 -35.66 35.08 -4.16
C VAL A 35 -36.52 34.51 -5.29
N TYR A 36 -36.12 33.35 -5.85
CA TYR A 36 -36.90 32.66 -6.88
C TYR A 36 -38.16 31.99 -6.31
N ARG A 37 -38.07 31.42 -5.09
CA ARG A 37 -39.20 30.83 -4.36
C ARG A 37 -40.25 31.89 -4.00
N CYS A 38 -39.84 33.08 -3.57
CA CYS A 38 -40.76 34.17 -3.21
C CYS A 38 -41.48 34.80 -4.42
N LYS A 39 -40.85 34.83 -5.60
CA LYS A 39 -41.45 35.42 -6.82
C LYS A 39 -42.37 34.48 -7.61
N LEU A 40 -42.38 33.18 -7.31
CA LEU A 40 -43.23 32.20 -8.01
C LEU A 40 -44.70 32.23 -7.58
N VAL A 41 -45.07 33.02 -6.56
CA VAL A 41 -46.42 33.05 -5.98
C VAL A 41 -47.35 34.13 -6.60
N LYS A 42 -46.85 35.07 -7.42
CA LYS A 42 -47.73 36.06 -8.08
C LYS A 42 -47.43 36.19 -9.58
N GLY A 43 -48.50 36.12 -10.38
CA GLY A 43 -48.48 35.73 -11.79
C GLY A 43 -47.69 36.63 -12.76
N ALA A 44 -47.16 35.99 -13.81
CA ALA A 44 -47.00 36.54 -15.16
C ALA A 44 -46.26 35.51 -16.06
N LYS A 45 -46.95 34.89 -17.01
CA LYS A 45 -46.33 33.97 -17.99
C LYS A 45 -45.37 34.69 -18.97
N ARG A 46 -45.48 36.02 -19.13
CA ARG A 46 -44.59 36.83 -20.01
C ARG A 46 -43.25 37.22 -19.37
N THR A 47 -43.14 37.32 -18.04
CA THR A 47 -41.87 37.66 -17.35
C THR A 47 -40.92 36.46 -17.26
N LYS A 48 -41.44 35.23 -17.15
CA LYS A 48 -40.65 33.99 -17.10
C LYS A 48 -39.67 33.82 -18.27
N ARG A 49 -40.04 34.20 -19.50
CA ARG A 49 -39.14 34.06 -20.67
C ARG A 49 -37.98 35.07 -20.65
N ARG A 50 -38.21 36.31 -20.22
CA ARG A 50 -37.14 37.33 -20.06
C ARG A 50 -36.21 36.98 -18.90
N GLU A 51 -36.73 36.50 -17.78
CA GLU A 51 -35.91 36.08 -16.63
C GLU A 51 -35.10 34.81 -16.94
N LYS A 52 -35.66 33.82 -17.66
CA LYS A 52 -34.92 32.62 -18.08
C LYS A 52 -33.77 32.96 -19.05
N ARG A 53 -33.93 33.98 -19.91
CA ARG A 53 -32.83 34.50 -20.76
C ARG A 53 -31.76 35.20 -19.92
N ARG A 54 -32.14 36.05 -18.95
CA ARG A 54 -31.20 36.71 -18.03
C ARG A 54 -30.42 35.69 -17.19
N LEU A 55 -31.06 34.65 -16.68
CA LEU A 55 -30.42 33.54 -15.96
C LEU A 55 -29.43 32.76 -16.83
N LYS A 56 -29.75 32.50 -18.10
CA LYS A 56 -28.79 31.86 -19.03
C LYS A 56 -27.58 32.75 -19.29
N VAL A 57 -27.76 34.06 -19.45
CA VAL A 57 -26.64 35.00 -19.65
C VAL A 57 -25.79 35.11 -18.39
N LEU A 58 -26.40 35.23 -17.21
CA LEU A 58 -25.68 35.27 -15.93
C LEU A 58 -24.92 33.97 -15.64
N LYS A 59 -25.52 32.80 -15.92
CA LYS A 59 -24.86 31.50 -15.80
C LYS A 59 -23.65 31.38 -16.74
N ARG A 60 -23.76 31.93 -17.97
CA ARG A 60 -22.62 31.95 -18.92
C ARG A 60 -21.51 32.87 -18.45
N ARG A 61 -21.84 34.07 -17.94
CA ARG A 61 -20.87 35.02 -17.39
C ARG A 61 -20.17 34.47 -16.15
N SER A 62 -20.90 33.90 -15.19
CA SER A 62 -20.30 33.30 -13.99
C SER A 62 -19.42 32.09 -14.31
N LEU A 63 -19.80 31.27 -15.30
CA LEU A 63 -18.96 30.16 -15.77
C LEU A 63 -17.70 30.67 -16.47
N GLN A 64 -17.78 31.76 -17.24
CA GLN A 64 -16.61 32.39 -17.86
C GLN A 64 -15.68 33.01 -16.81
N GLU A 65 -16.21 33.71 -15.81
CA GLU A 65 -15.41 34.26 -14.71
C GLU A 65 -14.77 33.16 -13.87
N TYR A 66 -15.51 32.08 -13.57
CA TYR A 66 -14.96 30.91 -12.88
C TYR A 66 -13.85 30.24 -13.69
N LYS A 67 -14.02 30.06 -15.01
CA LYS A 67 -12.97 29.52 -15.89
C LYS A 67 -11.75 30.44 -15.94
N LYS A 68 -11.95 31.77 -15.96
CA LYS A 68 -10.85 32.73 -15.97
C LYS A 68 -10.10 32.73 -14.63
N GLN A 69 -10.81 32.68 -13.51
CA GLN A 69 -10.22 32.60 -12.17
C GLN A 69 -9.52 31.25 -11.92
N SER A 70 -10.12 30.13 -12.33
CA SER A 70 -9.50 28.81 -12.21
C SER A 70 -8.29 28.66 -13.13
N PHE A 71 -8.31 29.27 -14.33
CA PHE A 71 -7.15 29.35 -15.21
C PHE A 71 -6.00 30.18 -14.59
N HIS A 72 -6.30 31.35 -14.03
CA HIS A 72 -5.30 32.16 -13.33
C HIS A 72 -4.74 31.48 -12.06
N LEU A 73 -5.58 30.77 -11.29
CA LEU A 73 -5.15 29.98 -10.14
C LEU A 73 -4.31 28.76 -10.56
N ALA A 74 -4.71 28.08 -11.63
CA ALA A 74 -3.95 26.98 -12.21
C ALA A 74 -2.56 27.46 -12.67
N LEU A 75 -2.47 28.57 -13.41
CA LEU A 75 -1.20 29.20 -13.83
C LEU A 75 -0.29 29.67 -12.68
N ARG A 76 -0.86 29.96 -11.51
CA ARG A 76 -0.11 30.30 -10.30
C ARG A 76 0.35 29.08 -9.51
N SER A 77 -0.22 27.91 -9.74
CA SER A 77 0.19 26.69 -9.05
C SER A 77 1.56 26.21 -9.55
N LYS A 78 2.49 25.93 -8.62
CA LYS A 78 3.81 25.33 -8.91
C LYS A 78 3.76 24.09 -9.82
N PRO A 79 2.82 23.13 -9.66
CA PRO A 79 2.78 21.94 -10.52
C PRO A 79 2.37 22.26 -11.97
N ALA A 80 1.49 23.23 -12.20
CA ALA A 80 1.10 23.61 -13.56
C ALA A 80 2.23 24.34 -14.30
N ARG A 81 3.03 25.16 -13.60
CA ARG A 81 4.22 25.80 -14.18
C ARG A 81 5.28 24.76 -14.56
N ALA A 82 5.54 23.77 -13.69
CA ALA A 82 6.45 22.68 -14.02
C ALA A 82 5.95 21.84 -15.21
N LYS A 83 4.65 21.57 -15.29
CA LYS A 83 4.04 20.85 -16.42
C LYS A 83 4.10 21.66 -17.71
N ALA A 84 3.83 22.97 -17.65
CA ALA A 84 3.94 23.88 -18.80
C ALA A 84 5.40 24.04 -19.27
N GLN A 85 6.36 24.16 -18.35
CA GLN A 85 7.78 24.19 -18.69
C GLN A 85 8.25 22.89 -19.35
N ARG A 86 7.82 21.73 -18.85
CA ARG A 86 8.12 20.43 -19.50
C ARG A 86 7.52 20.32 -20.89
N LEU A 87 6.29 20.80 -21.09
CA LEU A 87 5.66 20.86 -22.41
C LEU A 87 6.39 21.84 -23.34
N PHE A 88 6.84 23.00 -22.84
CA PHE A 88 7.58 23.96 -23.66
C PHE A 88 8.96 23.42 -24.06
N LEU A 89 9.66 22.75 -23.14
CA LEU A 89 10.93 22.08 -23.44
C LEU A 89 10.77 20.92 -24.42
N SER A 90 9.67 20.17 -24.35
CA SER A 90 9.43 19.01 -25.22
C SER A 90 8.96 19.35 -26.64
N TRP A 91 8.72 20.63 -26.91
CA TRP A 91 8.38 21.20 -28.23
C TRP A 91 9.35 22.34 -28.61
N SER A 92 10.55 22.37 -28.01
CA SER A 92 11.45 23.51 -28.16
C SER A 92 12.02 23.62 -29.58
N ALA A 93 12.33 22.49 -30.23
CA ALA A 93 12.87 22.51 -31.60
C ALA A 93 11.79 22.90 -32.61
N THR A 94 10.57 22.40 -32.47
CA THR A 94 9.42 22.79 -33.30
C THR A 94 9.09 24.28 -33.16
N LEU A 95 9.08 24.82 -31.94
CA LEU A 95 8.83 26.24 -31.72
C LEU A 95 9.92 27.13 -32.34
N LEU A 96 11.18 26.73 -32.21
CA LEU A 96 12.30 27.43 -32.85
C LEU A 96 12.19 27.36 -34.39
N SER A 97 11.87 26.17 -34.93
CA SER A 97 11.64 25.98 -36.36
C SER A 97 10.47 26.80 -36.90
N ILE A 98 9.37 26.95 -36.15
CA ILE A 98 8.25 27.81 -36.53
C ILE A 98 8.70 29.28 -36.57
N LEU A 99 9.52 29.71 -35.61
CA LEU A 99 10.06 31.08 -35.59
C LEU A 99 10.98 31.32 -36.79
N VAL A 100 11.88 30.38 -37.09
CA VAL A 100 12.77 30.43 -38.26
C VAL A 100 11.96 30.41 -39.56
N MET A 101 10.94 29.56 -39.66
CA MET A 101 10.01 29.51 -40.78
C MET A 101 9.31 30.86 -40.99
N PHE A 102 8.81 31.47 -39.91
CA PHE A 102 8.12 32.76 -39.98
C PHE A 102 9.07 33.90 -40.37
N ALA A 103 10.27 33.93 -39.79
CA ALA A 103 11.31 34.89 -40.19
C ALA A 103 11.70 34.71 -41.66
N PHE A 104 11.91 33.46 -42.10
CA PHE A 104 12.21 33.14 -43.49
C PHE A 104 11.09 33.63 -44.42
N LEU A 105 9.84 33.35 -44.09
CA LEU A 105 8.69 33.83 -44.86
C LEU A 105 8.53 35.35 -44.83
N LEU A 106 8.95 36.07 -43.79
CA LEU A 106 8.85 37.54 -43.76
C LEU A 106 9.97 38.24 -44.54
N PHE A 107 11.21 37.73 -44.45
CA PHE A 107 12.39 38.45 -44.94
C PHE A 107 12.81 38.07 -46.37
N THR A 108 12.32 36.96 -46.92
CA THR A 108 12.73 36.52 -48.26
C THR A 108 11.71 36.87 -49.33
N THR A 109 12.06 37.75 -50.27
CA THR A 109 11.16 38.22 -51.33
C THR A 109 11.58 37.84 -52.76
N GLN A 110 12.83 37.40 -52.96
CA GLN A 110 13.35 36.94 -54.26
C GLN A 110 13.52 35.41 -54.30
N THR A 111 12.87 34.76 -55.27
CA THR A 111 12.86 33.28 -55.41
C THR A 111 13.50 32.77 -56.70
N ASN A 112 14.03 33.65 -57.55
CA ASN A 112 14.29 33.35 -58.96
C ASN A 112 15.42 32.34 -59.25
N ASN A 113 16.15 31.82 -58.25
CA ASN A 113 17.26 30.87 -58.45
C ASN A 113 17.37 29.79 -57.35
N TRP A 114 16.33 29.55 -56.57
CA TRP A 114 16.43 28.60 -55.46
C TRP A 114 16.23 27.16 -55.90
N LYS A 115 17.27 26.35 -55.72
CA LYS A 115 17.21 24.89 -55.89
C LYS A 115 16.57 24.22 -54.68
N ALA A 116 15.26 24.42 -54.50
CA ALA A 116 14.50 23.86 -53.37
C ALA A 116 14.58 22.33 -53.30
N SER A 117 14.70 21.64 -54.44
CA SER A 117 14.88 20.18 -54.51
C SER A 117 16.17 19.72 -53.82
N GLU A 118 17.30 20.40 -54.02
CA GLU A 118 18.58 20.07 -53.38
C GLU A 118 18.51 20.26 -51.86
N VAL A 119 17.86 21.33 -51.40
CA VAL A 119 17.68 21.61 -49.96
C VAL A 119 16.79 20.56 -49.30
N ASN A 120 15.68 20.19 -49.94
CA ASN A 120 14.77 19.17 -49.42
C ASN A 120 15.40 17.77 -49.41
N LEU A 121 16.22 17.46 -50.41
CA LEU A 121 16.94 16.18 -50.50
C LEU A 121 18.07 16.11 -49.45
N ALA A 122 18.83 17.20 -49.25
CA ALA A 122 19.82 17.28 -48.18
C ALA A 122 19.18 17.16 -46.79
N ALA A 123 18.03 17.80 -46.58
CA ALA A 123 17.31 17.69 -45.32
C ALA A 123 16.73 16.28 -45.11
N ALA A 124 16.24 15.63 -46.16
CA ALA A 124 15.82 14.22 -46.10
C ALA A 124 16.99 13.30 -45.73
N GLN A 125 18.18 13.54 -46.30
CA GLN A 125 19.40 12.81 -45.97
C GLN A 125 19.80 13.03 -44.51
N ILE A 126 19.73 14.26 -43.98
CA ILE A 126 20.06 14.55 -42.58
C ILE A 126 19.09 13.85 -41.62
N ILE A 127 17.77 13.97 -41.87
CA ILE A 127 16.76 13.33 -41.01
C ILE A 127 16.88 11.80 -41.12
N GLY A 128 17.09 11.27 -42.33
CA GLY A 128 17.31 9.85 -42.58
C GLY A 128 18.56 9.31 -41.90
N ALA A 129 19.69 10.02 -41.99
CA ALA A 129 20.94 9.66 -41.33
C ALA A 129 20.81 9.72 -39.80
N ALA A 130 20.13 10.74 -39.26
CA ALA A 130 19.86 10.83 -37.83
C ALA A 130 18.97 9.66 -37.33
N LEU A 131 17.95 9.28 -38.10
CA LEU A 131 17.12 8.11 -37.82
C LEU A 131 17.94 6.81 -37.86
N ALA A 132 18.76 6.62 -38.90
CA ALA A 132 19.62 5.45 -39.03
C ALA A 132 20.60 5.34 -37.85
N LEU A 133 21.26 6.45 -37.51
CA LEU A 133 22.18 6.52 -36.37
C LEU A 133 21.48 6.21 -35.05
N VAL A 134 20.28 6.77 -34.82
CA VAL A 134 19.52 6.49 -33.59
C VAL A 134 19.05 5.04 -33.53
N LEU A 135 18.63 4.44 -34.65
CA LEU A 135 18.31 3.01 -34.69
C LEU A 135 19.54 2.16 -34.37
N SER A 136 20.69 2.45 -34.99
CA SER A 136 21.94 1.74 -34.72
C SER A 136 22.38 1.89 -33.27
N LEU A 137 22.32 3.10 -32.70
CA LEU A 137 22.66 3.34 -31.30
C LEU A 137 21.62 2.77 -30.32
N SER A 138 20.36 2.60 -30.73
CA SER A 138 19.30 2.02 -29.88
C SER A 138 19.49 0.52 -29.61
N ILE A 139 20.31 -0.16 -30.41
CA ILE A 139 20.67 -1.56 -30.20
C ILE A 139 21.43 -1.74 -28.88
N ILE A 140 22.30 -0.80 -28.49
CA ILE A 140 23.11 -0.91 -27.27
C ILE A 140 22.23 -0.84 -26.01
N PRO A 141 21.32 0.15 -25.84
CA PRO A 141 20.26 0.12 -24.85
C PRO A 141 19.45 -1.17 -24.87
N ALA A 142 19.03 -1.65 -26.04
CA ALA A 142 18.22 -2.87 -26.14
C ALA A 142 18.97 -4.12 -25.67
N GLN A 143 20.25 -4.25 -26.02
CA GLN A 143 21.14 -5.32 -25.56
C GLN A 143 21.33 -5.25 -24.04
N ARG A 144 21.62 -4.05 -23.51
CA ARG A 144 21.76 -3.85 -22.05
C ARG A 144 20.45 -4.12 -21.31
N ALA A 145 19.32 -3.74 -21.89
CA ALA A 145 17.99 -4.07 -21.36
C ALA A 145 17.71 -5.57 -21.39
N ALA A 146 18.18 -6.30 -22.42
CA ALA A 146 18.03 -7.75 -22.50
C ALA A 146 18.88 -8.50 -21.47
N GLU A 147 20.03 -7.95 -21.09
CA GLU A 147 20.83 -8.47 -19.97
C GLU A 147 20.19 -8.17 -18.61
N LEU A 148 19.59 -6.99 -18.46
CA LEU A 148 18.99 -6.53 -17.21
C LEU A 148 17.62 -7.16 -16.94
N PHE A 149 16.79 -7.28 -17.98
CA PHE A 149 15.38 -7.65 -17.89
C PHE A 149 15.12 -8.97 -18.63
N SER A 150 13.92 -9.51 -18.46
CA SER A 150 13.49 -10.71 -19.16
C SER A 150 12.92 -10.35 -20.53
N MET A 151 12.79 -11.37 -21.38
CA MET A 151 12.17 -11.24 -22.69
C MET A 151 10.72 -10.72 -22.63
N ALA A 152 10.02 -10.93 -21.51
CA ALA A 152 8.66 -10.45 -21.29
C ALA A 152 8.57 -8.91 -21.28
N ILE A 153 9.52 -8.26 -20.60
CA ILE A 153 9.58 -6.80 -20.54
C ILE A 153 9.99 -6.22 -21.88
N LEU A 154 10.92 -6.86 -22.60
CA LEU A 154 11.28 -6.41 -23.94
C LEU A 154 10.08 -6.43 -24.89
N ARG A 155 9.18 -7.42 -24.77
CA ARG A 155 7.91 -7.45 -25.52
C ARG A 155 6.97 -6.32 -25.14
N LEU A 156 6.93 -5.92 -23.86
CA LEU A 156 6.18 -4.75 -23.42
C LEU A 156 6.78 -3.45 -23.97
N TYR A 157 8.10 -3.33 -23.98
CA TYR A 157 8.80 -2.16 -24.53
C TYR A 157 8.61 -2.02 -26.03
N ALA A 158 8.63 -3.13 -26.77
CA ALA A 158 8.32 -3.15 -28.19
C ALA A 158 6.91 -2.64 -28.52
N LYS A 159 5.98 -2.72 -27.57
CA LYS A 159 4.59 -2.25 -27.69
C LYS A 159 4.37 -0.84 -27.16
N ASP A 160 5.42 -0.10 -26.78
CA ASP A 160 5.24 1.27 -26.29
C ASP A 160 4.78 2.19 -27.43
N ASN A 161 3.49 2.57 -27.36
CA ASN A 161 2.86 3.46 -28.33
C ASN A 161 3.59 4.80 -28.49
N ALA A 162 4.28 5.28 -27.44
CA ALA A 162 5.02 6.53 -27.52
C ALA A 162 6.27 6.41 -28.41
N LEU A 163 6.99 5.29 -28.30
CA LEU A 163 8.12 4.99 -29.18
C LEU A 163 7.66 4.75 -30.61
N LEU A 164 6.59 3.97 -30.79
CA LEU A 164 6.03 3.69 -32.12
C LEU A 164 5.53 4.98 -32.79
N ALA A 165 4.84 5.86 -32.06
CA ALA A 165 4.39 7.14 -32.57
C ALA A 165 5.57 8.05 -32.95
N ALA A 166 6.62 8.14 -32.12
CA ALA A 166 7.81 8.93 -32.44
C ALA A 166 8.53 8.39 -33.69
N PHE A 167 8.62 7.06 -33.82
CA PHE A 167 9.17 6.39 -34.99
C PHE A 167 8.37 6.67 -36.26
N VAL A 168 7.04 6.53 -36.21
CA VAL A 168 6.14 6.84 -37.34
C VAL A 168 6.23 8.31 -37.74
N VAL A 169 6.32 9.24 -36.77
CA VAL A 169 6.53 10.66 -37.06
C VAL A 169 7.85 10.89 -37.78
N LEU A 170 8.95 10.28 -37.32
CA LEU A 170 10.25 10.41 -37.98
C LEU A 170 10.22 9.87 -39.43
N VAL A 171 9.70 8.66 -39.64
CA VAL A 171 9.55 8.07 -40.99
C VAL A 171 8.62 8.89 -41.86
N GLY A 172 7.53 9.42 -41.30
CA GLY A 172 6.63 10.32 -42.02
C GLY A 172 7.34 11.60 -42.45
N THR A 173 8.09 12.25 -41.54
CA THR A 173 8.84 13.47 -41.86
C THR A 173 9.94 13.24 -42.90
N THR A 174 10.65 12.10 -42.88
CA THR A 174 11.65 11.76 -43.92
C THR A 174 10.99 11.53 -45.27
N MET A 175 9.89 10.77 -45.33
CA MET A 175 9.16 10.50 -46.57
C MET A 175 8.58 11.77 -47.17
N ILE A 176 7.97 12.64 -46.35
CA ILE A 176 7.47 13.94 -46.81
C ILE A 176 8.62 14.81 -47.34
N SER A 177 9.77 14.83 -46.65
CA SER A 177 10.96 15.55 -47.11
C SER A 177 11.48 15.03 -48.45
N LEU A 178 11.47 13.71 -48.67
CA LEU A 178 11.86 13.09 -49.95
C LEU A 178 10.87 13.44 -51.07
N LEU A 179 9.57 13.37 -50.80
CA LEU A 179 8.51 13.72 -51.76
C LEU A 179 8.56 15.21 -52.15
N LEU A 180 8.90 16.09 -51.22
CA LEU A 180 9.14 17.51 -51.50
C LEU A 180 10.44 17.72 -52.31
N GLY A 181 11.45 16.86 -52.14
CA GLY A 181 12.69 16.87 -52.91
C GLY A 181 12.55 16.35 -54.34
N SER A 182 11.63 15.42 -54.59
CA SER A 182 11.37 14.84 -55.92
C SER A 182 10.47 15.71 -56.82
N ASN A 183 10.12 16.92 -56.39
CA ASN A 183 9.22 17.85 -57.10
C ASN A 183 7.82 17.27 -57.39
N PHE A 184 7.29 16.41 -56.52
CA PHE A 184 5.97 15.81 -56.71
C PHE A 184 4.81 16.83 -56.78
N LEU A 185 4.98 18.01 -56.17
CA LEU A 185 4.00 19.10 -56.18
C LEU A 185 4.52 20.25 -57.04
N THR A 186 3.97 20.42 -58.24
CA THR A 186 4.37 21.48 -59.19
C THR A 186 3.43 22.69 -59.07
N PHE A 187 3.80 23.69 -58.27
CA PHE A 187 3.09 24.97 -58.17
C PHE A 187 4.07 26.16 -58.33
N ASP A 188 3.65 27.29 -58.89
CA ASP A 188 4.56 28.42 -59.17
C ASP A 188 5.15 29.09 -57.90
N SER A 189 4.50 28.95 -56.75
CA SER A 189 4.98 29.40 -55.43
C SER A 189 5.75 28.33 -54.66
N TYR A 190 6.14 27.22 -55.31
CA TYR A 190 6.58 25.99 -54.66
C TYR A 190 7.90 26.14 -53.88
N ALA A 191 8.92 26.80 -54.42
CA ALA A 191 10.26 26.80 -53.81
C ALA A 191 10.30 27.42 -52.40
N ARG A 192 9.64 28.57 -52.20
CA ARG A 192 9.63 29.29 -50.92
C ARG A 192 8.79 28.58 -49.87
N VAL A 193 7.61 28.09 -50.25
CA VAL A 193 6.72 27.36 -49.34
C VAL A 193 7.31 26.00 -48.97
N SER A 194 7.96 25.32 -49.92
CA SER A 194 8.60 24.02 -49.72
C SER A 194 9.76 24.11 -48.72
N ILE A 195 10.67 25.08 -48.87
CA ILE A 195 11.75 25.31 -47.89
C ILE A 195 11.21 25.72 -46.51
N ALA A 196 10.14 26.52 -46.46
CA ALA A 196 9.49 26.90 -45.20
C ALA A 196 8.91 25.67 -44.47
N ILE A 197 8.22 24.78 -45.19
CA ILE A 197 7.72 23.50 -44.66
C ILE A 197 8.89 22.63 -44.17
N GLN A 198 10.03 22.66 -44.87
CA GLN A 198 11.20 21.86 -44.50
C GLN A 198 11.77 22.25 -43.12
N PHE A 199 11.81 23.54 -42.77
CA PHE A 199 12.20 23.98 -41.42
C PHE A 199 11.27 23.40 -40.35
N LEU A 200 9.96 23.39 -40.61
CA LEU A 200 8.97 22.79 -39.72
C LEU A 200 9.18 21.28 -39.59
N LEU A 201 9.39 20.57 -40.69
CA LEU A 201 9.66 19.12 -40.68
C LEU A 201 10.90 18.79 -39.87
N ILE A 202 12.00 19.50 -40.09
CA ILE A 202 13.25 19.35 -39.31
C ILE A 202 12.98 19.54 -37.81
N GLY A 203 12.22 20.58 -37.44
CA GLY A 203 11.86 20.84 -36.04
C GLY A 203 11.04 19.71 -35.41
N ILE A 204 10.03 19.21 -36.14
CA ILE A 204 9.21 18.07 -35.72
C ILE A 204 10.07 16.81 -35.57
N SER A 205 10.97 16.55 -36.52
CA SER A 205 11.88 15.41 -36.47
C SER A 205 12.82 15.49 -35.27
N PHE A 206 13.42 16.65 -34.96
CA PHE A 206 14.29 16.79 -33.79
C PHE A 206 13.55 16.60 -32.47
N ASP A 207 12.35 17.15 -32.31
CA ASP A 207 11.54 16.92 -31.10
C ASP A 207 11.10 15.44 -31.00
N ALA A 208 10.75 14.80 -32.11
CA ALA A 208 10.43 13.36 -32.16
C ALA A 208 11.65 12.49 -31.81
N LEU A 209 12.83 12.84 -32.33
CA LEU A 209 14.10 12.16 -32.03
C LEU A 209 14.47 12.30 -30.56
N ARG A 210 14.34 13.51 -30.00
CA ARG A 210 14.56 13.76 -28.58
C ARG A 210 13.63 12.91 -27.73
N ARG A 211 12.33 12.88 -28.06
CA ARG A 211 11.34 12.05 -27.35
C ARG A 211 11.67 10.56 -27.44
N PHE A 212 12.03 10.09 -28.63
CA PHE A 212 12.45 8.71 -28.84
C PHE A 212 13.65 8.36 -27.94
N TYR A 213 14.70 9.18 -27.96
CA TYR A 213 15.88 8.97 -27.15
C TYR A 213 15.61 9.03 -25.64
N THR A 214 14.91 10.06 -25.14
CA THR A 214 14.58 10.17 -23.72
C THR A 214 13.69 9.01 -23.27
N ARG A 215 12.75 8.57 -24.11
CA ARG A 215 11.87 7.46 -23.79
C ARG A 215 12.63 6.14 -23.74
N THR A 216 13.54 5.90 -24.69
CA THR A 216 14.42 4.73 -24.68
C THR A 216 15.32 4.71 -23.44
N LEU A 217 15.88 5.86 -23.04
CA LEU A 217 16.65 5.96 -21.80
C LEU A 217 15.78 5.71 -20.55
N ASP A 218 14.57 6.27 -20.51
CA ASP A 218 13.65 6.03 -19.39
C ASP A 218 13.35 4.54 -19.23
N LEU A 219 13.14 3.82 -20.34
CA LEU A 219 12.87 2.37 -20.34
C LEU A 219 14.08 1.53 -19.86
N LEU A 220 15.29 2.07 -19.83
CA LEU A 220 16.45 1.40 -19.22
C LEU A 220 16.41 1.45 -17.69
N ILE A 221 15.68 2.41 -17.12
CA ILE A 221 15.61 2.59 -15.67
C ILE A 221 14.75 1.46 -15.08
N PRO A 222 15.26 0.64 -14.14
CA PRO A 222 14.51 -0.48 -13.56
C PRO A 222 13.16 -0.08 -12.98
N GLN A 223 13.06 1.09 -12.35
CA GLN A 223 11.83 1.62 -11.79
C GLN A 223 10.74 1.78 -12.86
N SER A 224 11.09 2.22 -14.08
CA SER A 224 10.11 2.36 -15.17
C SER A 224 9.57 1.01 -15.64
N ALA A 225 10.43 -0.04 -15.62
CA ALA A 225 10.09 -1.39 -15.98
C ALA A 225 9.06 -1.96 -14.99
N ILE A 226 9.34 -1.79 -13.70
CA ILE A 226 8.46 -2.19 -12.59
C ILE A 226 7.12 -1.46 -12.70
N GLU A 227 7.12 -0.15 -12.91
CA GLU A 227 5.88 0.63 -13.09
C GLU A 227 5.03 0.16 -14.28
N LEU A 228 5.67 -0.30 -15.35
CA LEU A 228 4.98 -0.77 -16.54
C LEU A 228 4.33 -2.13 -16.29
N VAL A 229 5.02 -3.04 -15.58
CA VAL A 229 4.45 -4.31 -15.11
C VAL A 229 3.26 -4.07 -14.16
N ILE A 230 3.41 -3.15 -13.20
CA ILE A 230 2.31 -2.76 -12.30
C ILE A 230 1.12 -2.24 -13.12
N ARG A 231 1.35 -1.37 -14.12
CA ARG A 231 0.29 -0.84 -14.97
C ARG A 231 -0.42 -1.93 -15.76
N GLU A 232 0.30 -2.89 -16.32
CA GLU A 232 -0.26 -4.02 -17.07
C GLU A 232 -1.11 -4.91 -16.16
N CYS A 233 -0.59 -5.32 -15.00
CA CYS A 233 -1.33 -6.11 -14.02
C CYS A 233 -2.61 -5.41 -13.57
N ASN A 234 -2.52 -4.10 -13.32
CA ASN A 234 -3.67 -3.29 -12.92
C ASN A 234 -4.71 -3.13 -14.02
N ALA A 235 -4.29 -2.98 -15.27
CA ALA A 235 -5.23 -2.93 -16.38
C ALA A 235 -6.02 -4.24 -16.49
N GLN A 236 -5.36 -5.38 -16.28
CA GLN A 236 -5.99 -6.70 -16.33
C GLN A 236 -6.95 -6.93 -15.15
N ILE A 237 -6.52 -6.60 -13.92
CA ILE A 237 -7.39 -6.66 -12.72
C ILE A 237 -8.62 -5.76 -12.93
N TRP A 238 -8.40 -4.52 -13.39
CA TRP A 238 -9.48 -3.57 -13.64
C TRP A 238 -10.45 -4.07 -14.70
N GLN A 239 -9.95 -4.62 -15.81
CA GLN A 239 -10.79 -5.16 -16.87
C GLN A 239 -11.61 -6.37 -16.40
N ALA A 240 -11.02 -7.27 -15.62
CA ALA A 240 -11.75 -8.40 -15.04
C ALA A 240 -12.84 -7.93 -14.07
N ASN A 241 -12.54 -6.98 -13.19
CA ASN A 241 -13.52 -6.40 -12.27
C ASN A 241 -14.65 -5.69 -13.03
N ALA A 242 -14.32 -4.87 -14.05
CA ALA A 242 -15.32 -4.20 -14.88
C ALA A 242 -16.22 -5.18 -15.63
N ASN A 243 -15.69 -6.31 -16.09
CA ASN A 243 -16.48 -7.37 -16.73
C ASN A 243 -17.37 -8.09 -15.71
N ALA A 244 -16.85 -8.37 -14.51
CA ALA A 244 -17.64 -8.94 -13.42
C ALA A 244 -18.80 -8.02 -13.03
N ASP A 245 -18.54 -6.72 -12.86
CA ASP A 245 -19.55 -5.73 -12.52
C ASP A 245 -20.65 -5.61 -13.58
N ARG A 246 -20.29 -5.67 -14.87
CA ARG A 246 -21.27 -5.68 -15.97
C ARG A 246 -22.17 -6.91 -15.91
N LEU A 247 -21.62 -8.07 -15.62
CA LEU A 247 -22.40 -9.31 -15.53
C LEU A 247 -23.30 -9.32 -14.29
N ILE A 248 -22.82 -8.81 -13.16
CA ILE A 248 -23.65 -8.60 -11.96
C ILE A 248 -24.81 -7.65 -12.25
N GLN A 249 -24.58 -6.55 -12.98
CA GLN A 249 -25.65 -5.62 -13.36
C GLN A 249 -26.71 -6.27 -14.26
N LEU A 250 -26.32 -7.20 -15.14
CA LEU A 250 -27.25 -7.96 -15.97
C LEU A 250 -28.05 -8.97 -15.14
N ASP A 251 -27.40 -9.64 -14.19
CA ASP A 251 -28.04 -10.58 -13.26
C ASP A 251 -29.00 -9.87 -12.29
N ASP A 252 -28.64 -8.66 -11.85
CA ASP A 252 -29.49 -7.78 -11.05
C ASP A 252 -30.74 -7.34 -11.79
N ALA A 253 -30.61 -7.05 -13.10
CA ALA A 253 -31.76 -6.77 -13.96
C ALA A 253 -32.67 -8.01 -14.14
N ALA A 254 -32.14 -9.21 -13.93
CA ALA A 254 -32.89 -10.48 -13.96
C ALA A 254 -33.47 -10.89 -12.59
N GLY A 255 -33.19 -10.14 -11.51
CA GLY A 255 -33.79 -10.35 -10.18
C GLY A 255 -33.03 -11.28 -9.23
N ALA A 256 -31.72 -11.45 -9.40
CA ALA A 256 -30.92 -12.37 -8.60
C ALA A 256 -30.59 -11.90 -7.16
N SER A 257 -30.24 -12.87 -6.29
CA SER A 257 -29.91 -12.63 -4.87
C SER A 257 -28.46 -12.18 -4.64
N LEU A 258 -28.18 -11.56 -3.48
CA LEU A 258 -26.84 -11.10 -3.08
C LEU A 258 -25.77 -12.20 -3.08
N GLN A 259 -26.14 -13.44 -2.77
CA GLN A 259 -25.23 -14.59 -2.76
C GLN A 259 -24.87 -15.06 -4.18
N SER A 260 -25.77 -14.84 -5.16
CA SER A 260 -25.46 -14.99 -6.59
C SER A 260 -24.33 -14.05 -7.00
N ARG A 261 -24.35 -12.80 -6.52
CA ARG A 261 -23.38 -11.75 -6.90
C ARG A 261 -21.94 -12.09 -6.52
N SER A 262 -21.70 -12.53 -5.28
CA SER A 262 -20.34 -12.85 -4.80
C SER A 262 -19.77 -14.06 -5.55
N TRP A 263 -20.61 -15.07 -5.79
CA TRP A 263 -20.23 -16.28 -6.52
C TRP A 263 -19.96 -16.00 -8.01
N ILE A 264 -20.82 -15.21 -8.67
CA ILE A 264 -20.64 -14.78 -10.06
C ILE A 264 -19.33 -13.99 -10.20
N ARG A 265 -19.11 -13.00 -9.33
CA ARG A 265 -17.88 -12.19 -9.35
C ARG A 265 -16.63 -13.06 -9.24
N ALA A 266 -16.60 -13.93 -8.23
CA ALA A 266 -15.47 -14.81 -8.01
C ALA A 266 -15.25 -15.76 -9.20
N THR A 267 -16.31 -16.39 -9.72
CA THR A 267 -16.22 -17.31 -10.86
C THR A 267 -15.69 -16.61 -12.12
N ILE A 268 -16.15 -15.39 -12.41
CA ILE A 268 -15.69 -14.62 -13.57
C ILE A 268 -14.21 -14.27 -13.41
N ILE A 269 -13.79 -13.76 -12.25
CA ILE A 269 -12.41 -13.36 -12.03
C ILE A 269 -11.48 -14.57 -12.10
N THR A 270 -11.84 -15.68 -11.44
CA THR A 270 -11.04 -16.90 -11.43
C THR A 270 -10.93 -17.53 -12.84
N LYS A 271 -11.97 -17.43 -13.67
CA LYS A 271 -11.96 -17.91 -15.07
C LYS A 271 -11.39 -16.92 -16.09
N SER A 272 -11.23 -15.64 -15.75
CA SER A 272 -10.79 -14.57 -16.67
C SER A 272 -9.33 -14.67 -17.15
N GLY A 273 -8.57 -15.65 -16.66
CA GLY A 273 -7.14 -15.81 -16.94
C GLY A 273 -6.24 -14.85 -16.15
N VAL A 274 -6.82 -13.87 -15.43
CA VAL A 274 -6.07 -12.92 -14.59
C VAL A 274 -5.16 -13.64 -13.59
N PRO A 275 -5.60 -14.66 -12.81
CA PRO A 275 -4.69 -15.34 -11.88
C PRO A 275 -3.45 -15.92 -12.56
N ARG A 276 -3.59 -16.53 -13.75
CA ARG A 276 -2.46 -17.06 -14.52
C ARG A 276 -1.51 -15.96 -15.00
N SER A 277 -2.06 -14.85 -15.45
CA SER A 277 -1.27 -13.70 -15.89
C SER A 277 -0.53 -13.03 -14.71
N LEU A 278 -1.18 -12.89 -13.55
CA LEU A 278 -0.55 -12.37 -12.34
C LEU A 278 0.56 -13.32 -11.86
N LYS A 279 0.32 -14.64 -11.82
CA LYS A 279 1.37 -15.64 -11.53
C LYS A 279 2.58 -15.48 -12.45
N TYR A 280 2.34 -15.29 -13.76
CA TYR A 280 3.40 -15.02 -14.72
C TYR A 280 4.19 -13.75 -14.38
N TRP A 281 3.52 -12.62 -14.16
CA TRP A 281 4.21 -11.36 -13.84
C TRP A 281 4.93 -11.38 -12.49
N THR A 282 4.37 -12.06 -11.48
CA THR A 282 5.02 -12.31 -10.20
C THR A 282 6.34 -13.06 -10.39
N SER A 283 6.33 -14.15 -11.18
CA SER A 283 7.56 -14.90 -11.51
C SER A 283 8.59 -14.04 -12.25
N GLN A 284 8.16 -13.17 -13.17
CA GLN A 284 9.07 -12.25 -13.87
C GLN A 284 9.67 -11.20 -12.93
N LEU A 285 8.87 -10.65 -12.01
CA LEU A 285 9.34 -9.70 -11.00
C LEU A 285 10.33 -10.35 -10.03
N GLU A 286 10.07 -11.60 -9.62
CA GLU A 286 10.99 -12.38 -8.80
C GLU A 286 12.34 -12.58 -9.50
N GLU A 287 12.33 -12.98 -10.78
CA GLU A 287 13.55 -13.14 -11.58
C GLU A 287 14.37 -11.84 -11.62
N PHE A 288 13.72 -10.68 -11.72
CA PHE A 288 14.42 -9.39 -11.65
C PHE A 288 15.01 -9.13 -10.29
N ALA A 289 14.26 -9.44 -9.22
CA ALA A 289 14.75 -9.21 -7.88
C ALA A 289 16.03 -10.03 -7.63
N HIS A 290 16.07 -11.30 -8.03
CA HIS A 290 17.28 -12.13 -7.96
C HIS A 290 18.49 -11.48 -8.67
N ARG A 291 18.28 -11.00 -9.90
CA ARG A 291 19.33 -10.29 -10.67
C ARG A 291 19.77 -8.99 -10.00
N PHE A 292 18.84 -8.22 -9.41
CA PHE A 292 19.16 -6.95 -8.76
C PHE A 292 19.78 -7.12 -7.36
N VAL A 293 19.41 -8.17 -6.62
CA VAL A 293 20.07 -8.57 -5.37
C VAL A 293 21.53 -8.92 -5.64
N ALA A 294 21.79 -9.74 -6.66
CA ALA A 294 23.16 -10.08 -7.08
C ALA A 294 24.00 -8.84 -7.45
N ARG A 295 23.36 -7.80 -8.01
CA ARG A 295 23.98 -6.50 -8.36
C ARG A 295 24.02 -5.50 -7.21
N LYS A 296 23.46 -5.84 -6.05
CA LYS A 296 23.31 -4.97 -4.86
C LYS A 296 22.52 -3.69 -5.11
N ASP A 297 21.60 -3.68 -6.08
CA ASP A 297 20.70 -2.54 -6.33
C ASP A 297 19.49 -2.59 -5.39
N THR A 298 19.68 -2.08 -4.17
CA THR A 298 18.64 -2.04 -3.14
C THR A 298 17.37 -1.31 -3.58
N SER A 299 17.48 -0.23 -4.36
CA SER A 299 16.32 0.56 -4.75
C SER A 299 15.43 -0.17 -5.75
N ALA A 300 16.02 -0.93 -6.67
CA ALA A 300 15.27 -1.73 -7.63
C ALA A 300 14.54 -2.88 -6.91
N VAL A 301 15.23 -3.59 -6.00
CA VAL A 301 14.62 -4.69 -5.23
C VAL A 301 13.49 -4.18 -4.33
N ASP A 302 13.70 -3.06 -3.63
CA ASP A 302 12.67 -2.41 -2.81
C ASP A 302 11.42 -2.07 -3.66
N GLY A 303 11.63 -1.58 -4.88
CA GLY A 303 10.56 -1.29 -5.84
C GLY A 303 9.82 -2.54 -6.31
N ILE A 304 10.53 -3.66 -6.54
CA ILE A 304 9.94 -4.93 -6.95
C ILE A 304 9.09 -5.53 -5.83
N VAL A 305 9.60 -5.59 -4.61
CA VAL A 305 8.84 -6.09 -3.45
C VAL A 305 7.57 -5.25 -3.24
N ALA A 306 7.68 -3.92 -3.32
CA ALA A 306 6.51 -3.05 -3.25
C ALA A 306 5.52 -3.30 -4.42
N ALA A 307 6.01 -3.60 -5.62
CA ALA A 307 5.17 -3.95 -6.77
C ALA A 307 4.41 -5.25 -6.55
N LEU A 308 5.08 -6.29 -6.04
CA LEU A 308 4.46 -7.57 -5.69
C LEU A 308 3.32 -7.37 -4.68
N VAL A 309 3.55 -6.55 -3.66
CA VAL A 309 2.53 -6.22 -2.66
C VAL A 309 1.41 -5.34 -3.22
N ASP A 310 1.67 -4.37 -4.09
CA ASP A 310 0.63 -3.56 -4.75
C ASP A 310 -0.26 -4.42 -5.66
N ILE A 311 0.34 -5.35 -6.43
CA ILE A 311 -0.40 -6.29 -7.28
C ILE A 311 -1.28 -7.20 -6.42
N GLY A 312 -0.71 -7.83 -5.39
CA GLY A 312 -1.46 -8.69 -4.46
C GLY A 312 -2.57 -7.93 -3.74
N GLY A 313 -2.26 -6.74 -3.22
CA GLY A 313 -3.21 -5.88 -2.51
C GLY A 313 -4.40 -5.48 -3.37
N ARG A 314 -4.16 -5.01 -4.60
CA ARG A 314 -5.25 -4.63 -5.52
C ARG A 314 -6.09 -5.80 -5.99
N TYR A 315 -5.47 -6.97 -6.18
CA TYR A 315 -6.21 -8.19 -6.48
C TYR A 315 -7.13 -8.57 -5.32
N VAL A 316 -6.61 -8.54 -4.09
CA VAL A 316 -7.37 -8.79 -2.86
C VAL A 316 -8.50 -7.78 -2.67
N GLU A 317 -8.22 -6.49 -2.81
CA GLU A 317 -9.23 -5.43 -2.68
C GLU A 317 -10.36 -5.58 -3.71
N GLY A 318 -10.03 -5.87 -4.96
CA GLY A 318 -11.03 -6.13 -6.01
C GLY A 318 -11.91 -7.34 -5.72
N ARG A 319 -11.44 -8.26 -4.88
CA ARG A 319 -12.09 -9.52 -4.55
C ARG A 319 -12.60 -9.62 -3.11
N ARG A 320 -12.48 -8.56 -2.30
CA ARG A 320 -12.76 -8.57 -0.86
C ARG A 320 -14.14 -9.13 -0.51
N ASP A 321 -15.15 -8.82 -1.33
CA ASP A 321 -16.54 -9.24 -1.12
C ASP A 321 -16.93 -10.54 -1.86
N SER A 322 -15.97 -11.18 -2.53
CA SER A 322 -16.16 -12.32 -3.44
C SER A 322 -15.12 -13.41 -3.21
N VAL A 323 -14.92 -13.75 -1.93
CA VAL A 323 -14.08 -14.87 -1.52
C VAL A 323 -14.86 -16.16 -1.71
N ILE A 324 -14.33 -17.10 -2.50
CA ILE A 324 -14.85 -18.46 -2.54
C ILE A 324 -13.92 -19.36 -1.74
N LEU A 325 -14.53 -20.06 -0.80
CA LEU A 325 -13.91 -21.13 -0.03
C LEU A 325 -14.17 -22.45 -0.76
N HIS A 326 -13.10 -23.14 -1.13
CA HIS A 326 -13.15 -24.48 -1.73
C HIS A 326 -12.47 -25.48 -0.80
N LEU A 327 -12.84 -26.76 -0.91
CA LEU A 327 -12.14 -27.82 -0.19
C LEU A 327 -10.82 -28.11 -0.89
N ASP A 328 -9.75 -28.25 -0.12
CA ASP A 328 -8.47 -28.74 -0.64
C ASP A 328 -8.66 -30.20 -1.11
N ALA A 329 -8.39 -30.47 -2.39
CA ALA A 329 -8.51 -31.81 -2.95
C ALA A 329 -7.43 -32.75 -2.40
N ASP A 330 -6.25 -32.19 -2.04
CA ASP A 330 -5.12 -32.96 -1.54
C ASP A 330 -5.22 -33.18 -0.02
N ASN A 331 -5.90 -32.28 0.70
CA ASN A 331 -6.17 -32.40 2.14
C ASN A 331 -7.61 -32.03 2.49
N LEU A 332 -8.56 -32.94 2.23
CA LEU A 332 -9.98 -32.74 2.53
C LEU A 332 -10.30 -32.36 3.98
N PHE A 333 -9.39 -32.64 4.92
CA PHE A 333 -9.51 -32.33 6.35
C PHE A 333 -8.74 -31.08 6.80
N ALA A 334 -7.92 -30.46 5.95
CA ALA A 334 -7.13 -29.27 6.29
C ALA A 334 -7.93 -27.95 6.28
N GLY A 335 -9.23 -28.02 6.02
CA GLY A 335 -10.13 -26.87 6.01
C GLY A 335 -10.40 -26.33 4.60
N HIS A 336 -10.94 -25.13 4.55
CA HIS A 336 -11.29 -24.48 3.28
C HIS A 336 -10.17 -23.56 2.80
N LEU A 337 -9.70 -23.76 1.58
CA LEU A 337 -8.76 -22.87 0.91
C LEU A 337 -9.51 -21.75 0.18
N SER A 338 -8.90 -20.58 0.12
CA SER A 338 -9.45 -19.47 -0.66
C SER A 338 -8.87 -19.49 -2.06
N ASP A 339 -9.70 -19.28 -3.07
CA ASP A 339 -9.24 -19.12 -4.45
C ASP A 339 -8.42 -17.83 -4.69
N ILE A 340 -8.31 -16.96 -3.69
CA ILE A 340 -7.39 -15.82 -3.68
C ILE A 340 -5.94 -16.27 -3.39
N GLU A 341 -5.76 -17.36 -2.63
CA GLU A 341 -4.44 -17.91 -2.27
C GLU A 341 -3.67 -18.39 -3.49
N ASP A 342 -4.37 -18.76 -4.56
CA ASP A 342 -3.78 -19.03 -5.86
C ASP A 342 -2.86 -17.90 -6.33
N VAL A 343 -3.20 -16.64 -6.06
CA VAL A 343 -2.37 -15.48 -6.45
C VAL A 343 -1.46 -15.05 -5.31
N LEU A 344 -1.93 -15.11 -4.06
CA LEU A 344 -1.17 -14.64 -2.91
C LEU A 344 -0.01 -15.56 -2.51
N ASN A 345 -0.17 -16.88 -2.55
CA ASN A 345 0.88 -17.82 -2.16
C ASN A 345 2.13 -17.67 -3.06
N PRO A 346 2.01 -17.59 -4.40
CA PRO A 346 3.15 -17.28 -5.25
C PRO A 346 3.80 -15.94 -4.91
N ILE A 347 3.03 -14.91 -4.55
CA ILE A 347 3.60 -13.61 -4.14
C ILE A 347 4.38 -13.76 -2.83
N TYR A 348 3.84 -14.46 -1.84
CA TYR A 348 4.54 -14.72 -0.58
C TYR A 348 5.81 -15.54 -0.81
N GLU A 349 5.75 -16.57 -1.64
CA GLU A 349 6.90 -17.41 -2.01
C GLU A 349 7.97 -16.61 -2.75
N SER A 350 7.60 -15.79 -3.72
CA SER A 350 8.55 -14.91 -4.40
C SER A 350 9.22 -13.94 -3.42
N ILE A 351 8.48 -13.35 -2.47
CA ILE A 351 9.07 -12.49 -1.44
C ILE A 351 10.04 -13.28 -0.54
N GLN A 352 9.71 -14.53 -0.18
CA GLN A 352 10.61 -15.40 0.59
C GLN A 352 11.92 -15.69 -0.15
N LEU A 353 11.83 -15.99 -1.44
CA LEU A 353 13.01 -16.26 -2.27
C LEU A 353 13.89 -15.00 -2.36
N ILE A 354 13.29 -13.83 -2.53
CA ILE A 354 14.01 -12.54 -2.50
C ILE A 354 14.69 -12.31 -1.14
N ILE A 355 14.01 -12.65 -0.03
CA ILE A 355 14.59 -12.57 1.32
C ILE A 355 15.77 -13.53 1.45
N SER A 356 15.64 -14.77 0.99
CA SER A 356 16.71 -15.77 1.03
C SER A 356 17.95 -15.29 0.28
N ASP A 357 17.78 -14.73 -0.91
CA ASP A 357 18.87 -14.17 -1.71
C ASP A 357 19.49 -12.92 -1.06
N ALA A 358 18.67 -12.07 -0.46
CA ALA A 358 19.12 -10.90 0.28
C ALA A 358 19.92 -11.30 1.54
N ILE A 359 19.53 -12.39 2.21
CA ILE A 359 20.28 -12.99 3.33
C ILE A 359 21.63 -13.51 2.82
N GLY A 360 21.65 -14.25 1.72
CA GLY A 360 22.89 -14.76 1.11
C GLY A 360 23.86 -13.65 0.69
N SER A 361 23.35 -12.47 0.34
CA SER A 361 24.15 -11.28 0.04
C SER A 361 24.42 -10.36 1.25
N ALA A 362 24.03 -10.78 2.46
CA ALA A 362 24.14 -10.04 3.71
C ALA A 362 23.53 -8.62 3.67
N ASN A 363 22.40 -8.45 2.95
CA ASN A 363 21.74 -7.17 2.76
C ASN A 363 20.48 -7.03 3.64
N GLU A 364 20.70 -6.69 4.91
CA GLU A 364 19.63 -6.55 5.91
C GLU A 364 18.57 -5.51 5.54
N ARG A 365 18.95 -4.45 4.81
CA ARG A 365 17.99 -3.41 4.39
C ARG A 365 16.89 -3.99 3.50
N ILE A 366 17.26 -4.84 2.54
CA ILE A 366 16.30 -5.49 1.63
C ILE A 366 15.41 -6.43 2.44
N VAL A 367 15.99 -7.26 3.31
CA VAL A 367 15.26 -8.21 4.15
C VAL A 367 14.24 -7.49 5.03
N ARG A 368 14.66 -6.41 5.70
CA ARG A 368 13.79 -5.57 6.52
C ARG A 368 12.64 -4.99 5.71
N ASN A 369 12.90 -4.40 4.54
CA ASN A 369 11.84 -3.84 3.72
C ASN A 369 10.88 -4.93 3.21
N ALA A 370 11.39 -6.09 2.79
CA ALA A 370 10.60 -7.24 2.39
C ALA A 370 9.64 -7.72 3.49
N ILE A 371 10.13 -7.87 4.73
CA ILE A 371 9.31 -8.20 5.90
C ILE A 371 8.24 -7.14 6.15
N VAL A 372 8.58 -5.85 6.03
CA VAL A 372 7.64 -4.74 6.21
C VAL A 372 6.53 -4.76 5.16
N GLN A 373 6.88 -4.98 3.89
CA GLN A 373 5.93 -5.04 2.79
C GLN A 373 5.03 -6.28 2.92
N GLN A 374 5.62 -7.43 3.24
CA GLN A 374 4.87 -8.66 3.50
C GLN A 374 3.90 -8.51 4.68
N GLY A 375 4.31 -7.84 5.77
CA GLY A 375 3.41 -7.52 6.88
C GLY A 375 2.29 -6.55 6.50
N THR A 376 2.49 -5.71 5.48
CA THR A 376 1.43 -4.84 4.93
C THR A 376 0.41 -5.65 4.15
N LEU A 377 0.87 -6.59 3.31
CA LEU A 377 0.00 -7.54 2.61
C LEU A 377 -0.75 -8.45 3.59
N ALA A 378 -0.09 -8.91 4.65
CA ALA A 378 -0.71 -9.74 5.66
C ALA A 378 -1.85 -9.01 6.40
N ARG A 379 -1.68 -7.71 6.68
CA ARG A 379 -2.76 -6.91 7.26
C ARG A 379 -3.96 -6.80 6.32
N LEU A 380 -3.72 -6.67 5.00
CA LEU A 380 -4.79 -6.68 4.01
C LEU A 380 -5.52 -8.03 4.02
N ALA A 381 -4.79 -9.15 4.10
CA ALA A 381 -5.37 -10.48 4.19
C ALA A 381 -6.28 -10.67 5.42
N VAL A 382 -5.90 -10.12 6.59
CA VAL A 382 -6.74 -10.13 7.81
C VAL A 382 -8.05 -9.37 7.62
N SER A 383 -8.04 -8.31 6.80
CA SER A 383 -9.23 -7.49 6.53
C SER A 383 -10.25 -8.12 5.57
N VAL A 384 -9.89 -9.24 4.95
CA VAL A 384 -10.74 -10.01 4.05
C VAL A 384 -11.56 -10.99 4.88
N THR A 385 -12.86 -10.73 4.96
CA THR A 385 -13.78 -11.51 5.78
C THR A 385 -14.76 -12.27 4.92
N SER A 386 -14.97 -13.54 5.21
CA SER A 386 -16.01 -14.38 4.59
C SER A 386 -16.86 -15.03 5.66
N LYS A 387 -18.10 -15.41 5.32
CA LYS A 387 -18.88 -16.29 6.19
C LYS A 387 -18.41 -17.72 6.00
N ASP A 388 -18.08 -18.40 7.09
CA ASP A 388 -17.77 -19.82 7.08
C ASP A 388 -19.04 -20.68 6.93
N GLY A 389 -18.88 -22.01 6.84
CA GLY A 389 -20.01 -22.95 6.74
C GLY A 389 -20.96 -22.91 7.94
N SER A 390 -20.55 -22.32 9.07
CA SER A 390 -21.38 -22.10 10.26
C SER A 390 -22.08 -20.74 10.27
N GLY A 391 -21.84 -19.89 9.27
CA GLY A 391 -22.40 -18.55 9.14
C GLY A 391 -21.65 -17.47 9.95
N LEU A 392 -20.59 -17.84 10.67
CA LEU A 392 -19.73 -16.93 11.41
C LEU A 392 -18.76 -16.22 10.46
N GLN A 393 -18.39 -14.98 10.80
CA GLN A 393 -17.37 -14.26 10.02
C GLN A 393 -15.98 -14.78 10.39
N SER A 394 -15.21 -15.17 9.38
CA SER A 394 -13.82 -15.60 9.52
C SER A 394 -12.93 -14.84 8.54
N ALA A 395 -11.64 -14.74 8.87
CA ALA A 395 -10.62 -14.21 7.96
C ALA A 395 -9.78 -15.37 7.39
N PRO A 396 -10.21 -16.01 6.27
CA PRO A 396 -9.61 -17.25 5.79
C PRO A 396 -8.15 -17.08 5.35
N LEU A 397 -7.76 -15.90 4.88
CA LEU A 397 -6.42 -15.62 4.38
C LEU A 397 -5.41 -15.27 5.49
N ALA A 398 -5.88 -15.06 6.72
CA ALA A 398 -5.08 -14.51 7.81
C ALA A 398 -3.96 -15.46 8.27
N PHE A 399 -4.26 -16.77 8.32
CA PHE A 399 -3.30 -17.78 8.77
C PHE A 399 -2.09 -17.88 7.84
N ALA A 400 -2.32 -18.12 6.54
CA ALA A 400 -1.25 -18.23 5.55
C ALA A 400 -0.35 -16.98 5.55
N ALA A 401 -0.96 -15.80 5.61
CA ALA A 401 -0.22 -14.54 5.66
C ALA A 401 0.68 -14.42 6.90
N ALA A 402 0.18 -14.81 8.08
CA ALA A 402 0.96 -14.82 9.32
C ALA A 402 2.07 -15.89 9.29
N TYR A 403 1.77 -17.07 8.75
CA TYR A 403 2.74 -18.16 8.57
C TYR A 403 3.93 -17.75 7.70
N TYR A 404 3.68 -17.17 6.52
CA TYR A 404 4.76 -16.68 5.67
C TYR A 404 5.51 -15.52 6.34
N LEU A 405 4.84 -14.63 7.08
CA LEU A 405 5.54 -13.57 7.80
C LEU A 405 6.49 -14.14 8.86
N ASP A 406 6.03 -15.08 9.69
CA ASP A 406 6.85 -15.80 10.68
C ASP A 406 8.06 -16.46 10.01
N LYS A 407 7.84 -17.19 8.92
CA LYS A 407 8.93 -17.83 8.15
C LYS A 407 10.01 -16.83 7.72
N SER A 408 9.62 -15.64 7.25
CA SER A 408 10.56 -14.56 6.89
C SER A 408 11.35 -14.05 8.09
N VAL A 409 10.68 -13.82 9.22
CA VAL A 409 11.32 -13.29 10.43
C VAL A 409 12.30 -14.31 11.01
N ARG A 410 11.95 -15.60 11.01
CA ARG A 410 12.86 -16.68 11.44
C ARG A 410 14.07 -16.83 10.52
N ALA A 411 13.91 -16.64 9.22
CA ALA A 411 15.04 -16.63 8.30
C ALA A 411 16.01 -15.48 8.61
N ALA A 412 15.47 -14.28 8.88
CA ALA A 412 16.26 -13.12 9.29
C ALA A 412 16.94 -13.33 10.66
N GLU A 413 16.27 -13.98 11.62
CA GLU A 413 16.82 -14.31 12.94
C GLU A 413 18.03 -15.24 12.84
N LYS A 414 17.90 -16.33 12.07
CA LYS A 414 19.02 -17.26 11.82
C LYS A 414 20.21 -16.60 11.13
N ALA A 415 19.96 -15.55 10.36
CA ALA A 415 20.97 -14.74 9.69
C ALA A 415 21.53 -13.59 10.57
N LEU A 416 21.09 -13.48 11.83
CA LEU A 416 21.47 -12.43 12.79
C LEU A 416 21.18 -11.00 12.30
N MET A 417 20.13 -10.82 11.49
CA MET A 417 19.68 -9.53 10.97
C MET A 417 18.69 -8.85 11.95
N ILE A 418 19.23 -8.25 13.00
CA ILE A 418 18.45 -7.74 14.16
C ILE A 418 17.41 -6.67 13.77
N ASP A 419 17.74 -5.71 12.90
CA ASP A 419 16.80 -4.65 12.49
C ASP A 419 15.63 -5.22 11.69
N ALA A 420 15.90 -6.25 10.87
CA ALA A 420 14.87 -6.96 10.13
C ALA A 420 13.96 -7.77 11.08
N VAL A 421 14.53 -8.43 12.09
CA VAL A 421 13.77 -9.17 13.12
C VAL A 421 12.88 -8.23 13.94
N LEU A 422 13.42 -7.08 14.37
CA LEU A 422 12.64 -6.09 15.12
C LEU A 422 11.47 -5.54 14.30
N ALA A 423 11.69 -5.23 13.01
CA ALA A 423 10.61 -4.85 12.11
C ALA A 423 9.58 -6.00 11.94
N GLY A 424 10.03 -7.24 11.91
CA GLY A 424 9.18 -8.43 11.89
C GLY A 424 8.27 -8.54 13.10
N ILE A 425 8.83 -8.38 14.31
CA ILE A 425 8.07 -8.40 15.57
C ILE A 425 6.99 -7.30 15.57
N GLU A 426 7.32 -6.09 15.13
CA GLU A 426 6.34 -5.01 15.03
C GLU A 426 5.19 -5.35 14.06
N ARG A 427 5.49 -6.03 12.94
CA ARG A 427 4.48 -6.43 11.95
C ARG A 427 3.61 -7.56 12.44
N LEU A 428 4.19 -8.58 13.07
CA LEU A 428 3.47 -9.67 13.72
C LEU A 428 2.53 -9.14 14.79
N GLN A 429 3.02 -8.27 15.67
CA GLN A 429 2.21 -7.60 16.70
C GLN A 429 1.07 -6.79 16.08
N ALA A 430 1.32 -6.07 14.98
CA ALA A 430 0.30 -5.27 14.32
C ALA A 430 -0.84 -6.10 13.72
N LEU A 431 -0.61 -7.37 13.33
CA LEU A 431 -1.70 -8.24 12.86
C LEU A 431 -2.70 -8.54 13.97
N LEU A 432 -2.20 -8.82 15.18
CA LEU A 432 -3.04 -9.09 16.35
C LEU A 432 -3.80 -7.85 16.82
N LEU A 433 -3.21 -6.66 16.71
CA LEU A 433 -3.81 -5.40 17.16
C LEU A 433 -4.81 -4.77 16.17
N THR A 434 -4.81 -5.19 14.91
CA THR A 434 -5.67 -4.59 13.86
C THR A 434 -6.87 -5.46 13.51
N ARG A 435 -7.03 -6.59 14.19
CA ARG A 435 -8.15 -7.51 13.96
C ARG A 435 -9.47 -6.92 14.43
N ASP A 436 -10.55 -7.28 13.75
CA ASP A 436 -11.90 -7.03 14.23
C ASP A 436 -12.31 -8.17 15.16
N VAL A 437 -12.89 -7.81 16.30
CA VAL A 437 -13.36 -8.69 17.37
C VAL A 437 -14.48 -9.60 16.87
N SER A 438 -15.28 -9.14 15.89
CA SER A 438 -16.35 -9.94 15.33
C SER A 438 -15.87 -11.03 14.35
N VAL A 439 -14.58 -11.08 14.05
CA VAL A 439 -14.01 -11.96 13.02
C VAL A 439 -13.13 -13.02 13.64
N ARG A 440 -13.47 -14.29 13.39
CA ARG A 440 -12.71 -15.44 13.85
C ARG A 440 -11.31 -15.44 13.22
N THR A 441 -10.29 -15.33 14.08
CA THR A 441 -8.86 -15.24 13.70
C THR A 441 -7.96 -16.14 14.58
N ASN A 442 -8.54 -17.17 15.22
CA ASN A 442 -7.85 -17.96 16.26
C ASN A 442 -6.56 -18.61 15.77
N GLU A 443 -6.55 -19.23 14.59
CA GLU A 443 -5.37 -19.88 14.02
C GLU A 443 -4.22 -18.89 13.77
N MET A 444 -4.55 -17.72 13.20
CA MET A 444 -3.58 -16.63 13.05
C MET A 444 -3.06 -16.17 14.41
N LYS A 445 -3.94 -16.03 15.40
CA LYS A 445 -3.55 -15.60 16.76
C LYS A 445 -2.54 -16.56 17.38
N THR A 446 -2.84 -17.85 17.34
CA THR A 446 -1.94 -18.90 17.84
C THR A 446 -0.60 -18.85 17.10
N GLN A 447 -0.61 -18.83 15.77
CA GLN A 447 0.61 -18.77 14.95
C GLN A 447 1.48 -17.55 15.31
N VAL A 448 0.89 -16.37 15.46
CA VAL A 448 1.64 -15.15 15.79
C VAL A 448 2.18 -15.18 17.22
N GLN A 449 1.41 -15.67 18.19
CA GLN A 449 1.87 -15.81 19.57
C GLN A 449 3.03 -16.81 19.68
N GLU A 450 2.91 -17.96 19.03
CA GLU A 450 3.99 -18.97 18.95
C GLU A 450 5.23 -18.40 18.25
N ALA A 451 5.07 -17.69 17.13
CA ALA A 451 6.17 -17.01 16.44
C ALA A 451 6.93 -16.04 17.35
N LEU A 452 6.23 -15.18 18.09
CA LEU A 452 6.86 -14.24 19.02
C LEU A 452 7.61 -14.97 20.15
N PHE A 453 6.99 -15.99 20.74
CA PHE A 453 7.62 -16.80 21.77
C PHE A 453 8.90 -17.49 21.26
N GLU A 454 8.82 -18.17 20.12
CA GLU A 454 9.95 -18.86 19.52
C GLU A 454 11.09 -17.91 19.13
N LEU A 455 10.78 -16.73 18.61
CA LEU A 455 11.77 -15.68 18.34
C LEU A 455 12.49 -15.24 19.62
N ALA A 456 11.77 -15.11 20.74
CA ALA A 456 12.37 -14.80 22.03
C ALA A 456 13.34 -15.92 22.47
N VAL A 457 12.90 -17.18 22.40
CA VAL A 457 13.73 -18.35 22.75
C VAL A 457 14.99 -18.44 21.88
N ALA A 458 14.84 -18.31 20.56
CA ALA A 458 15.94 -18.40 19.61
C ALA A 458 16.98 -17.28 19.84
N SER A 459 16.50 -16.06 20.07
CA SER A 459 17.36 -14.90 20.35
C SER A 459 18.17 -15.04 21.64
N TYR A 460 17.60 -15.65 22.71
CA TYR A 460 18.35 -15.97 23.94
C TYR A 460 19.47 -16.99 23.73
N ARG A 461 19.38 -17.83 22.69
CA ARG A 461 20.39 -18.87 22.41
C ARG A 461 21.52 -18.35 21.54
N GLN A 462 21.19 -17.51 20.56
CA GLN A 462 22.12 -17.12 19.50
C GLN A 462 22.75 -15.74 19.70
N SER A 463 22.05 -14.81 20.35
CA SER A 463 22.47 -13.42 20.43
C SER A 463 22.61 -12.96 21.89
N ASP A 464 23.66 -12.19 22.18
CA ASP A 464 23.76 -11.44 23.43
C ASP A 464 22.81 -10.22 23.45
N SER A 465 21.94 -10.10 22.44
CA SER A 465 20.97 -9.03 22.31
C SER A 465 19.74 -9.30 23.18
N HIS A 466 19.62 -8.55 24.27
CA HIS A 466 18.44 -8.55 25.14
C HIS A 466 17.22 -7.86 24.49
N ILE A 467 17.41 -7.14 23.38
CA ILE A 467 16.37 -6.29 22.77
C ILE A 467 15.30 -7.15 22.09
N VAL A 468 15.69 -8.19 21.35
CA VAL A 468 14.74 -9.03 20.60
C VAL A 468 13.81 -9.80 21.55
N PRO A 469 14.31 -10.53 22.57
CA PRO A 469 13.43 -11.18 23.53
C PRO A 469 12.50 -10.20 24.25
N TYR A 470 13.02 -9.04 24.69
CA TYR A 470 12.22 -8.01 25.32
C TYR A 470 11.05 -7.56 24.42
N ARG A 471 11.33 -7.30 23.13
CA ARG A 471 10.33 -6.84 22.17
C ARG A 471 9.31 -7.91 21.83
N SER A 472 9.73 -9.15 21.66
CA SER A 472 8.83 -10.29 21.43
C SER A 472 7.85 -10.48 22.58
N VAL A 473 8.35 -10.53 23.82
CA VAL A 473 7.51 -10.72 25.02
C VAL A 473 6.60 -9.52 25.27
N SER A 474 7.11 -8.30 25.03
CA SER A 474 6.27 -7.09 25.07
C SER A 474 5.13 -7.15 24.04
N GLY A 475 5.41 -7.70 22.86
CA GLY A 475 4.41 -7.96 21.82
C GLY A 475 3.33 -8.92 22.30
N MET A 476 3.71 -10.06 22.90
CA MET A 476 2.78 -11.05 23.45
C MET A 476 1.85 -10.43 24.50
N LEU A 477 2.41 -9.68 25.45
CA LEU A 477 1.66 -9.00 26.51
C LEU A 477 0.70 -7.94 25.97
N ARG A 478 1.13 -7.14 24.99
CA ARG A 478 0.24 -6.17 24.31
C ARG A 478 -0.92 -6.83 23.60
N CYS A 479 -0.69 -8.00 22.99
CA CYS A 479 -1.75 -8.75 22.34
C CYS A 479 -2.77 -9.29 23.35
N MET A 480 -2.30 -9.70 24.53
CA MET A 480 -3.18 -10.09 25.63
C MET A 480 -3.95 -8.89 26.21
N ALA A 481 -3.29 -7.75 26.40
CA ALA A 481 -3.96 -6.51 26.80
C ALA A 481 -5.07 -6.15 25.84
N HIS A 482 -4.80 -6.21 24.53
CA HIS A 482 -5.79 -5.94 23.50
C HIS A 482 -7.00 -6.91 23.56
N GLN A 483 -6.78 -8.20 23.83
CA GLN A 483 -7.86 -9.18 24.01
C GLN A 483 -8.71 -8.88 25.24
N ILE A 484 -8.05 -8.52 26.35
CA ILE A 484 -8.75 -8.08 27.55
C ILE A 484 -9.57 -6.85 27.21
N GLU A 485 -8.99 -5.81 26.61
CA GLU A 485 -9.63 -4.55 26.21
C GLU A 485 -10.76 -4.72 25.19
N SER A 486 -10.65 -5.67 24.27
CA SER A 486 -11.71 -6.00 23.29
C SER A 486 -12.88 -6.79 23.89
N GLY A 487 -12.71 -7.39 25.07
CA GLY A 487 -13.73 -8.23 25.71
C GLY A 487 -13.69 -9.68 25.24
N GLU A 488 -12.59 -10.11 24.64
CA GLU A 488 -12.34 -11.50 24.22
C GLU A 488 -11.37 -12.19 25.19
N PHE A 489 -11.50 -11.88 26.48
CA PHE A 489 -10.70 -12.57 27.48
C PHE A 489 -10.97 -14.07 27.41
N SER A 490 -9.90 -14.85 27.41
CA SER A 490 -9.92 -16.30 27.29
C SER A 490 -8.90 -16.83 28.28
N GLU A 491 -9.39 -17.54 29.30
CA GLU A 491 -8.55 -18.14 30.34
C GLU A 491 -7.46 -19.02 29.73
N THR A 492 -7.80 -19.80 28.70
CA THR A 492 -6.86 -20.72 28.04
C THR A 492 -5.72 -19.97 27.35
N ASP A 493 -6.01 -18.88 26.67
CA ASP A 493 -5.01 -18.05 25.99
C ASP A 493 -4.13 -17.31 27.00
N PHE A 494 -4.74 -16.83 28.09
CA PHE A 494 -4.03 -16.14 29.16
C PHE A 494 -3.07 -17.07 29.90
N LYS A 495 -3.54 -18.27 30.25
CA LYS A 495 -2.74 -19.36 30.80
C LYS A 495 -1.59 -19.76 29.88
N GLY A 496 -1.87 -19.91 28.58
CA GLY A 496 -0.87 -20.23 27.56
C GLY A 496 0.25 -19.19 27.50
N MET A 497 -0.11 -17.90 27.52
CA MET A 497 0.85 -16.79 27.54
C MET A 497 1.69 -16.79 28.83
N LEU A 498 1.08 -16.98 30.00
CA LEU A 498 1.80 -17.06 31.28
C LEU A 498 2.75 -18.26 31.33
N ALA A 499 2.32 -19.42 30.81
CA ALA A 499 3.17 -20.60 30.69
C ALA A 499 4.39 -20.35 29.80
N GLN A 500 4.21 -19.68 28.66
CA GLN A 500 5.31 -19.25 27.79
C GLN A 500 6.25 -18.27 28.49
N VAL A 501 5.72 -17.28 29.23
CA VAL A 501 6.54 -16.36 30.06
C VAL A 501 7.35 -17.13 31.11
N ALA A 502 6.76 -18.12 31.77
CA ALA A 502 7.45 -18.95 32.76
C ALA A 502 8.60 -19.76 32.12
N GLN A 503 8.41 -20.27 30.90
CA GLN A 503 9.45 -21.00 30.16
C GLN A 503 10.67 -20.12 29.80
N LEU A 504 10.49 -18.79 29.67
CA LEU A 504 11.58 -17.85 29.39
C LEU A 504 12.41 -17.46 30.63
N LEU A 505 11.90 -17.71 31.85
CA LEU A 505 12.57 -17.30 33.09
C LEU A 505 13.99 -17.84 33.26
N PRO A 506 14.31 -19.11 32.99
CA PRO A 506 15.68 -19.61 33.13
C PRO A 506 16.68 -18.86 32.23
N HIS A 507 16.25 -18.42 31.05
CA HIS A 507 17.06 -17.63 30.14
C HIS A 507 17.27 -16.21 30.68
N GLU A 508 16.21 -15.58 31.18
CA GLU A 508 16.28 -14.25 31.81
C GLU A 508 17.17 -14.22 33.06
N ILE A 509 17.09 -15.24 33.93
CA ILE A 509 17.96 -15.36 35.12
C ILE A 509 19.42 -15.43 34.69
N ARG A 510 19.73 -16.23 33.66
CA ARG A 510 21.11 -16.34 33.13
C ARG A 510 21.62 -15.02 32.57
N MET A 511 20.76 -14.28 31.86
CA MET A 511 21.12 -12.97 31.30
C MET A 511 21.37 -11.91 32.38
N ASP A 512 20.57 -11.93 33.45
CA ASP A 512 20.69 -11.03 34.59
C ASP A 512 21.98 -11.32 35.38
N LEU A 513 22.22 -12.58 35.75
CA LEU A 513 23.45 -13.00 36.45
C LEU A 513 24.72 -12.77 35.61
N GLY A 514 24.60 -12.83 34.28
CA GLY A 514 25.68 -12.55 33.35
C GLY A 514 25.97 -11.06 33.15
N ASN A 515 25.23 -10.14 33.80
CA ASN A 515 25.28 -8.68 33.56
C ASN A 515 25.08 -8.29 32.08
N ARG A 516 24.42 -9.13 31.29
CA ARG A 516 24.16 -8.88 29.86
C ARG A 516 22.91 -8.05 29.61
N ARG A 517 22.17 -7.79 30.68
CA ARG A 517 20.93 -7.05 30.66
C ARG A 517 21.22 -5.56 30.82
N GLN A 518 21.12 -4.80 29.73
CA GLN A 518 21.33 -3.35 29.77
C GLN A 518 20.10 -2.65 30.34
N LEU A 519 19.97 -2.65 31.68
CA LEU A 519 19.00 -1.86 32.47
C LEU A 519 17.49 -2.10 32.19
N MET A 520 17.12 -2.89 31.18
CA MET A 520 15.72 -3.16 30.86
C MET A 520 15.14 -4.18 31.83
N THR A 521 14.02 -3.85 32.47
CA THR A 521 13.20 -4.77 33.27
C THR A 521 12.46 -5.78 32.38
N PHE A 522 12.38 -7.07 32.73
CA PHE A 522 11.71 -8.09 31.94
C PHE A 522 10.22 -7.73 31.88
N PRO A 523 9.63 -7.52 30.68
CA PRO A 523 8.33 -6.87 30.53
C PRO A 523 7.20 -7.42 31.42
N PRO A 524 7.05 -8.74 31.61
CA PRO A 524 5.94 -9.30 32.39
C PRO A 524 5.89 -8.81 33.84
N TYR A 525 7.04 -8.50 34.44
CA TYR A 525 7.14 -8.08 35.84
C TYR A 525 7.53 -6.61 36.02
N SER A 526 7.69 -5.88 34.92
CA SER A 526 8.06 -4.47 34.97
C SER A 526 6.85 -3.60 35.32
N LEU A 527 6.87 -2.97 36.49
CA LEU A 527 5.84 -1.99 36.87
C LEU A 527 5.83 -0.75 35.98
N GLY A 528 6.93 -0.47 35.26
CA GLY A 528 7.01 0.62 34.29
C GLY A 528 6.46 0.26 32.91
N PHE A 529 6.10 -1.01 32.67
CA PHE A 529 5.50 -1.46 31.43
C PHE A 529 3.97 -1.54 31.57
N GLU A 530 3.26 -0.79 30.72
CA GLU A 530 1.81 -0.59 30.74
C GLU A 530 0.99 -1.89 30.55
N HIS A 531 1.62 -2.96 30.04
CA HIS A 531 0.96 -4.25 29.82
C HIS A 531 1.65 -5.39 30.58
N SER A 532 2.33 -5.07 31.69
CA SER A 532 2.84 -6.08 32.62
C SER A 532 1.71 -6.89 33.26
N ILE A 533 2.01 -8.06 33.84
CA ILE A 533 1.02 -8.94 34.46
C ILE A 533 0.10 -8.19 35.46
N PRO A 534 0.61 -7.32 36.36
CA PRO A 534 -0.26 -6.56 37.26
C PRO A 534 -1.19 -5.59 36.52
N MET A 535 -0.72 -4.98 35.43
CA MET A 535 -1.53 -4.09 34.61
C MET A 535 -2.60 -4.86 33.83
N LEU A 536 -2.28 -6.05 33.31
CA LEU A 536 -3.28 -6.93 32.68
C LEU A 536 -4.40 -7.29 33.66
N LEU A 537 -4.04 -7.68 34.89
CA LEU A 537 -5.01 -7.95 35.94
C LEU A 537 -5.85 -6.72 36.29
N GLN A 538 -5.22 -5.53 36.33
CA GLN A 538 -5.93 -4.27 36.53
C GLN A 538 -6.91 -3.98 35.38
N SER A 539 -6.55 -4.28 34.13
CA SER A 539 -7.42 -4.13 32.97
C SER A 539 -8.62 -5.09 33.02
N VAL A 540 -8.43 -6.34 33.49
CA VAL A 540 -9.54 -7.27 33.73
C VAL A 540 -10.44 -6.76 34.86
N ALA A 541 -9.85 -6.30 35.96
CA ALA A 541 -10.57 -5.71 37.09
C ALA A 541 -11.43 -4.50 36.68
N ALA A 542 -10.93 -3.65 35.78
CA ALA A 542 -11.64 -2.49 35.28
C ALA A 542 -12.85 -2.85 34.40
N LYS A 543 -12.97 -4.10 33.95
CA LYS A 543 -14.08 -4.60 33.14
C LYS A 543 -15.18 -5.28 33.94
N VAL A 544 -14.97 -5.49 35.24
CA VAL A 544 -16.02 -5.97 36.14
C VAL A 544 -17.17 -4.97 36.07
N HIS A 545 -18.36 -5.45 35.70
CA HIS A 545 -19.58 -4.67 35.68
C HIS A 545 -20.77 -5.62 35.89
N VAL A 546 -21.82 -5.11 36.52
CA VAL A 546 -23.05 -5.88 36.74
C VAL A 546 -23.93 -5.74 35.50
N ASP A 547 -24.23 -6.86 34.86
CA ASP A 547 -25.22 -6.92 33.80
C ASP A 547 -26.62 -7.01 34.41
N ASN A 548 -27.35 -5.88 34.40
CA ASN A 548 -28.70 -5.80 34.97
C ASN A 548 -29.70 -6.75 34.27
N ASP A 549 -29.44 -7.10 33.00
CA ASP A 549 -30.30 -8.03 32.24
C ASP A 549 -29.98 -9.49 32.57
N ARG A 550 -28.81 -9.75 33.18
CA ARG A 550 -28.29 -11.09 33.51
C ARG A 550 -27.70 -11.14 34.92
N SER A 551 -28.51 -10.81 35.91
CA SER A 551 -28.10 -10.76 37.33
C SER A 551 -27.63 -12.08 37.93
N TRP A 552 -27.72 -13.21 37.23
CA TRP A 552 -27.17 -14.50 37.68
C TRP A 552 -25.73 -14.74 37.21
N VAL A 553 -25.19 -13.91 36.30
CA VAL A 553 -23.80 -14.01 35.84
C VAL A 553 -22.91 -13.33 36.87
N ASP A 554 -21.91 -14.06 37.38
CA ASP A 554 -20.95 -13.50 38.32
C ASP A 554 -20.12 -12.39 37.62
N PRO A 555 -20.23 -11.12 38.03
CA PRO A 555 -19.49 -10.02 37.41
C PRO A 555 -17.97 -10.17 37.60
N PHE A 556 -17.53 -11.02 38.53
CA PHE A 556 -16.12 -11.28 38.81
C PHE A 556 -15.54 -12.51 38.11
N SER A 557 -16.30 -13.26 37.30
CA SER A 557 -15.83 -14.54 36.72
C SER A 557 -14.46 -14.41 36.04
N ASP A 558 -14.35 -13.51 35.06
CA ASP A 558 -13.12 -13.30 34.29
C ASP A 558 -11.97 -12.81 35.16
N PHE A 559 -12.28 -11.99 36.17
CA PHE A 559 -11.31 -11.51 37.13
C PHE A 559 -10.80 -12.63 38.04
N LEU A 560 -11.68 -13.52 38.52
CA LEU A 560 -11.30 -14.67 39.33
C LEU A 560 -10.46 -15.66 38.54
N ASP A 561 -10.84 -15.94 37.29
CA ASP A 561 -10.09 -16.82 36.39
C ASP A 561 -8.69 -16.27 36.11
N ALA A 562 -8.59 -14.98 35.76
CA ALA A 562 -7.30 -14.31 35.57
C ALA A 562 -6.45 -14.30 36.86
N SER A 563 -7.08 -14.06 38.01
CA SER A 563 -6.42 -14.05 39.33
C SER A 563 -5.87 -15.42 39.69
N GLU A 564 -6.64 -16.48 39.43
CA GLU A 564 -6.24 -17.86 39.68
C GLU A 564 -5.07 -18.28 38.79
N GLU A 565 -5.13 -17.97 37.49
CA GLU A 565 -4.02 -18.26 36.58
C GLU A 565 -2.75 -17.47 36.93
N ILE A 566 -2.87 -16.21 37.35
CA ILE A 566 -1.74 -15.43 37.88
C ILE A 566 -1.19 -16.05 39.17
N ARG A 567 -2.06 -16.49 40.09
CA ARG A 567 -1.64 -17.17 41.32
C ARG A 567 -0.90 -18.47 41.00
N HIS A 568 -1.40 -19.26 40.06
CA HIS A 568 -0.75 -20.47 39.58
C HIS A 568 0.61 -20.16 38.94
N HIS A 569 0.72 -19.10 38.15
CA HIS A 569 1.97 -18.61 37.59
C HIS A 569 2.98 -18.23 38.67
N TYR A 570 2.65 -17.37 39.63
CA TYR A 570 3.60 -17.03 40.70
C TYR A 570 4.01 -18.23 41.55
N ARG A 571 3.11 -19.21 41.77
CA ARG A 571 3.46 -20.46 42.46
C ARG A 571 4.40 -21.35 41.64
N SER A 572 4.21 -21.42 40.32
CA SER A 572 5.06 -22.23 39.46
C SER A 572 6.48 -21.66 39.40
N ILE A 573 6.60 -20.34 39.28
CA ILE A 573 7.91 -19.67 39.20
C ILE A 573 8.66 -19.67 40.54
N CYS A 574 7.98 -19.77 41.69
CA CYS A 574 8.63 -19.97 42.99
C CYS A 574 9.48 -21.25 43.06
N ARG A 575 9.26 -22.22 42.16
CA ARG A 575 10.09 -23.43 42.06
C ARG A 575 11.40 -23.22 41.31
N VAL A 576 11.57 -22.07 40.65
CA VAL A 576 12.78 -21.71 39.90
C VAL A 576 13.82 -21.10 40.84
N THR A 577 15.08 -21.51 40.71
CA THR A 577 16.21 -20.95 41.48
C THR A 577 16.68 -19.64 40.84
N PHE A 578 16.43 -18.52 41.51
CA PHE A 578 16.81 -17.18 41.02
C PHE A 578 18.26 -16.77 41.37
N GLY A 579 18.88 -17.38 42.38
CA GLY A 579 20.18 -16.94 42.89
C GLY A 579 20.17 -15.46 43.30
N ASP A 580 21.22 -14.74 42.89
CA ASP A 580 21.39 -13.30 43.14
C ASP A 580 20.77 -12.41 42.04
N ALA A 581 19.94 -12.97 41.16
CA ALA A 581 19.32 -12.21 40.07
C ALA A 581 18.38 -11.13 40.62
N LEU A 582 18.53 -9.89 40.13
CA LEU A 582 17.63 -8.76 40.39
C LEU A 582 16.20 -9.06 39.93
N LEU A 583 16.01 -9.98 38.98
CA LEU A 583 14.71 -10.46 38.54
C LEU A 583 13.81 -10.90 39.70
N ARG A 584 14.38 -11.50 40.76
CA ARG A 584 13.62 -11.89 41.95
C ARG A 584 12.91 -10.70 42.60
N LYS A 585 13.59 -9.55 42.68
CA LYS A 585 13.02 -8.32 43.25
C LYS A 585 11.81 -7.86 42.44
N TRP A 586 11.93 -7.79 41.11
CA TRP A 586 10.84 -7.34 40.24
C TRP A 586 9.63 -8.28 40.28
N ILE A 587 9.86 -9.59 40.39
CA ILE A 587 8.78 -10.58 40.55
C ILE A 587 8.00 -10.32 41.86
N VAL A 588 8.70 -10.04 42.96
CA VAL A 588 8.05 -9.74 44.25
C VAL A 588 7.29 -8.41 44.18
N GLU A 589 7.87 -7.36 43.60
CA GLU A 589 7.20 -6.06 43.40
C GLU A 589 5.95 -6.19 42.51
N SER A 590 6.04 -7.01 41.46
CA SER A 590 4.94 -7.33 40.56
C SER A 590 3.82 -8.08 41.29
N LEU A 591 4.15 -9.09 42.11
CA LEU A 591 3.17 -9.79 42.96
C LEU A 591 2.47 -8.84 43.94
N LEU A 592 3.22 -7.95 44.60
CA LEU A 592 2.64 -6.94 45.49
C LEU A 592 1.70 -5.99 44.74
N ALA A 593 2.00 -5.64 43.48
CA ALA A 593 1.10 -4.86 42.64
C ALA A 593 -0.19 -5.62 42.30
N CYS A 594 -0.13 -6.92 42.00
CA CYS A 594 -1.34 -7.74 41.81
C CYS A 594 -2.23 -7.75 43.07
N VAL A 595 -1.63 -7.88 44.26
CA VAL A 595 -2.36 -7.83 45.54
C VAL A 595 -3.03 -6.46 45.73
N LYS A 596 -2.39 -5.37 45.32
CA LYS A 596 -3.01 -4.03 45.37
C LYS A 596 -4.25 -3.93 44.49
N VAL A 597 -4.28 -4.61 43.33
CA VAL A 597 -5.48 -4.66 42.47
C VAL A 597 -6.65 -5.34 43.21
N HIS A 598 -6.41 -6.49 43.84
CA HIS A 598 -7.43 -7.17 44.66
C HIS A 598 -7.93 -6.28 45.80
N LEU A 599 -7.01 -5.67 46.56
CA LEU A 599 -7.37 -4.77 47.66
C LEU A 599 -8.15 -3.54 47.18
N HIS A 600 -7.86 -3.05 45.98
CA HIS A 600 -8.58 -1.92 45.40
C HIS A 600 -10.04 -2.27 45.09
N LEU A 601 -10.29 -3.41 44.44
CA LEU A 601 -11.65 -3.91 44.18
C LEU A 601 -12.44 -4.18 45.46
N ILE A 602 -11.80 -4.75 46.49
CA ILE A 602 -12.47 -5.00 47.79
C ILE A 602 -12.82 -3.69 48.50
N LYS A 603 -11.94 -2.68 48.42
CA LYS A 603 -12.16 -1.37 49.06
C LYS A 603 -13.15 -0.50 48.32
N ASN A 604 -13.27 -0.66 47.00
CA ASN A 604 -14.15 0.10 46.13
C ASN A 604 -15.00 -0.87 45.30
N PRO A 605 -15.93 -1.59 45.93
CA PRO A 605 -16.81 -2.51 45.20
C PRO A 605 -17.68 -1.72 44.22
N ILE A 606 -17.90 -2.29 43.04
CA ILE A 606 -18.76 -1.68 42.02
C ILE A 606 -20.21 -1.78 42.48
N GLU A 607 -21.01 -0.75 42.25
CA GLU A 607 -22.43 -0.73 42.62
C GLU A 607 -23.16 -1.96 42.03
N GLY A 608 -24.01 -2.61 42.83
CA GLY A 608 -24.73 -3.83 42.44
C GLY A 608 -23.97 -5.15 42.63
N THR A 609 -22.67 -5.13 42.96
CA THR A 609 -21.87 -6.34 43.24
C THR A 609 -22.04 -6.90 44.65
N GLU A 610 -22.84 -6.23 45.47
CA GLU A 610 -22.98 -6.47 46.92
C GLU A 610 -23.47 -7.89 47.24
N GLU A 611 -24.39 -8.42 46.43
CA GLU A 611 -24.94 -9.78 46.57
C GLU A 611 -23.88 -10.87 46.31
N PHE A 612 -22.92 -10.61 45.43
CA PHE A 612 -21.83 -11.54 45.09
C PHE A 612 -20.67 -11.47 46.08
N LEU A 613 -20.54 -10.35 46.81
CA LEU A 613 -19.54 -10.16 47.87
C LEU A 613 -20.04 -10.63 49.26
N ALA A 614 -21.35 -10.82 49.43
CA ALA A 614 -21.99 -11.31 50.65
C ALA A 614 -21.42 -12.63 51.23
N PRO A 615 -21.04 -13.66 50.44
CA PRO A 615 -20.49 -14.90 51.00
C PRO A 615 -19.09 -14.73 51.62
N ILE A 616 -18.38 -13.62 51.38
CA ILE A 616 -17.08 -13.33 52.00
C ILE A 616 -17.25 -12.74 53.41
N ARG A 617 -18.36 -12.04 53.70
CA ARG A 617 -18.67 -11.51 55.04
C ARG A 617 -19.16 -12.60 56.01
N ALA A 618 -19.90 -13.60 55.53
CA ALA A 618 -20.46 -14.66 56.37
C ALA A 618 -19.43 -15.71 56.86
N ARG A 619 -18.21 -15.76 56.30
CA ARG A 619 -17.11 -16.62 56.79
C ARG A 619 -16.19 -15.93 57.82
N ARG A 620 -16.50 -14.70 58.22
CA ARG A 620 -15.79 -13.95 59.28
C ARG A 620 -16.60 -13.74 60.56
N SER A 621 -17.82 -14.28 60.64
CA SER A 621 -18.51 -14.60 61.90
C SER A 621 -18.30 -16.06 62.22
#